data_AF-A0A834DSP1-F1
#
_entry.id   AF-A0A834DSP1-F1
#
_cell.length_a   1.000
_cell.length_b   1.000
_cell.length_c   1.000
_cell.angle_alpha   90.00
_cell.angle_beta   90.00
_cell.angle_gamma   90.00
#
_symmetry.space_group_name_H-M   'P 1'
#
loop_
_entity.id
_entity.type
_entity.pdbx_description
1 polymer ?
#
loop_
_entity_poly.entity_id
_entity_poly.type
_entity_poly.pdbx_seq_one_letter_code
_entity_poly.pdbx_strand_id
1 'polypeptide(L)'
;MVCFRLSPVPGSGLVLLCLVLGAVSSYALELNLMNAENATCLYAKWQMNFTIRYETASKNYKTVTISDFVNATYNGSFCGDGQNGPRIEVQFGSGFSWTVNFTKQVSTYSIENISFSYDTRDSTTFPDAKAKGVFPVHESVALKIPLDDIFRCSSILTLEKSDVGQHYWDVHVQAFVQNDTVSTKEFLCDKDKTSTTVVPIVPTTLPSPTTTPTPKEKPEVGSYSVKNGSNTCLLARMGLQLNLTQDKVTSIINIIPNTTNSTGSCHPQTALLRLNSHNIKYLDFVFAVKNENRFYLKEVNVSMYLVNGSVFSFANNNLSYWDAPLGSSYMCNKEQTVSVSEAFQINTFDLWVQPFSVIQGNYSTGKNQLKTAVQMTTTSLCP
;
A
#
# COMPACT_ATOMS: atom_id res chain seq x y z
N MET A 1 32.92 4.06 -40.19
CA MET A 1 32.72 4.24 -41.64
C MET A 1 32.20 2.94 -42.22
N VAL A 2 30.88 2.77 -42.23
CA VAL A 2 30.18 1.73 -43.01
C VAL A 2 28.94 2.42 -43.56
N CYS A 3 28.93 2.69 -44.85
CA CYS A 3 27.82 3.34 -45.55
C CYS A 3 26.87 2.27 -46.07
N PHE A 4 25.62 2.25 -45.60
CA PHE A 4 24.54 1.61 -46.34
C PHE A 4 23.90 2.64 -47.26
N ARG A 5 24.04 2.43 -48.58
CA ARG A 5 23.30 3.17 -49.60
C ARG A 5 21.94 2.50 -49.78
N LEU A 6 20.86 3.25 -49.56
CA LEU A 6 19.51 2.88 -49.98
C LEU A 6 19.07 3.87 -51.06
N SER A 7 18.74 3.33 -52.24
CA SER A 7 18.21 4.07 -53.39
C SER A 7 16.73 4.41 -53.16
N PRO A 8 16.21 5.56 -53.64
CA PRO A 8 14.82 5.93 -53.42
C PRO A 8 13.90 5.21 -54.41
N VAL A 9 12.86 4.56 -53.89
CA VAL A 9 11.65 4.22 -54.65
C VAL A 9 10.74 5.45 -54.59
N PRO A 10 10.24 5.97 -55.72
CA PRO A 10 9.36 7.13 -55.71
C PRO A 10 7.96 6.69 -55.29
N GLY A 11 7.47 7.18 -54.15
CA GLY A 11 6.04 7.08 -53.79
C GLY A 11 5.69 6.58 -52.39
N SER A 12 6.52 6.79 -51.36
CA SER A 12 6.10 6.56 -49.98
C SER A 12 6.59 7.69 -49.08
N GLY A 13 5.66 8.47 -48.51
CA GLY A 13 5.97 9.53 -47.57
C GLY A 13 6.64 8.98 -46.32
N LEU A 14 7.90 9.36 -46.09
CA LEU A 14 8.61 9.10 -44.85
C LEU A 14 8.11 10.11 -43.80
N VAL A 15 7.29 9.64 -42.87
CA VAL A 15 7.03 10.35 -41.61
C VAL A 15 8.28 10.18 -40.74
N LEU A 16 9.08 11.24 -40.61
CA LEU A 16 10.17 11.30 -39.65
C LEU A 16 9.58 11.41 -38.24
N LEU A 17 9.45 10.27 -37.55
CA LEU A 17 9.14 10.27 -36.12
C LEU A 17 10.44 10.58 -35.36
N CYS A 18 10.67 11.86 -35.04
CA CYS A 18 11.69 12.24 -34.06
C CYS A 18 11.25 11.74 -32.69
N LEU A 19 11.73 10.56 -32.29
CA LEU A 19 11.70 10.12 -30.90
C LEU A 19 12.68 11.00 -30.11
N VAL A 20 12.18 12.11 -29.58
CA VAL A 20 12.84 12.83 -28.50
C VAL A 20 12.76 11.91 -27.29
N LEU A 21 13.82 11.14 -27.05
CA LEU A 21 14.06 10.48 -25.77
C LEU A 21 14.31 11.61 -24.75
N GLY A 22 13.22 12.20 -24.27
CA GLY A 22 13.24 13.04 -23.10
C GLY A 22 13.83 12.22 -21.96
N ALA A 23 14.92 12.71 -21.37
CA ALA A 23 15.41 12.19 -20.11
C ALA A 23 14.27 12.33 -19.11
N VAL A 24 13.63 11.21 -18.78
CA VAL A 24 12.57 11.16 -17.79
C VAL A 24 13.29 11.34 -16.45
N SER A 25 13.35 12.58 -15.95
CA SER A 25 13.72 12.80 -14.56
C SER A 25 12.65 12.11 -13.72
N SER A 26 13.00 10.96 -13.15
CA SER A 26 12.08 10.11 -12.41
C SER A 26 11.77 10.64 -11.00
N TYR A 27 12.36 11.77 -10.59
CA TYR A 27 12.22 12.33 -9.25
C TYR A 27 11.58 13.72 -9.29
N ALA A 28 10.74 14.00 -8.30
CA ALA A 28 10.06 15.29 -8.13
C ALA A 28 10.99 16.35 -7.51
N LEU A 29 11.95 15.94 -6.67
CA LEU A 29 12.88 16.82 -5.96
C LEU A 29 14.32 16.27 -6.01
N GLU A 30 15.27 17.17 -6.24
CA GLU A 30 16.70 16.88 -6.33
C GLU A 30 17.48 18.08 -5.78
N LEU A 31 18.47 17.80 -4.93
CA LEU A 31 19.37 18.78 -4.34
C LEU A 31 20.80 18.23 -4.32
N ASN A 32 21.72 18.96 -4.95
CA ASN A 32 23.15 18.82 -4.73
C ASN A 32 23.66 20.10 -4.06
N LEU A 33 24.08 20.00 -2.80
CA LEU A 33 24.53 21.12 -1.99
C LEU A 33 26.05 21.09 -1.85
N MET A 34 26.67 22.25 -2.13
CA MET A 34 28.13 22.41 -2.17
C MET A 34 28.58 23.39 -1.09
N ASN A 35 29.75 23.17 -0.52
CA ASN A 35 30.39 24.08 0.44
C ASN A 35 31.07 25.27 -0.28
N ALA A 36 31.73 26.13 0.50
CA ALA A 36 32.42 27.32 -0.03
C ALA A 36 33.58 26.97 -0.99
N GLU A 37 34.13 25.76 -0.87
CA GLU A 37 35.20 25.23 -1.71
C GLU A 37 34.68 24.52 -2.98
N ASN A 38 33.38 24.63 -3.28
CA ASN A 38 32.72 23.92 -4.38
C ASN A 38 32.83 22.38 -4.29
N ALA A 39 32.89 21.83 -3.08
CA ALA A 39 32.77 20.40 -2.83
C ALA A 39 31.37 20.04 -2.33
N THR A 40 30.80 18.99 -2.89
CA THR A 40 29.53 18.38 -2.50
C THR A 40 29.59 17.98 -1.03
N CYS A 41 28.69 18.52 -0.23
CA CYS A 41 28.56 18.24 1.20
C CYS A 41 27.32 17.42 1.52
N LEU A 42 26.28 17.53 0.70
CA LEU A 42 25.02 16.83 0.84
C LEU A 42 24.39 16.63 -0.53
N TYR A 43 23.91 15.42 -0.77
CA TYR A 43 23.19 15.05 -1.99
C TYR A 43 21.88 14.36 -1.62
N ALA A 44 20.78 14.75 -2.27
CA ALA A 44 19.48 14.15 -2.05
C ALA A 44 18.61 14.13 -3.31
N LYS A 45 17.86 13.05 -3.50
CA LYS A 45 16.77 12.90 -4.47
C LYS A 45 15.60 12.19 -3.80
N TRP A 46 14.39 12.68 -4.00
CA TRP A 46 13.22 12.00 -3.45
C TRP A 46 11.93 12.47 -4.12
N GLN A 47 10.87 11.72 -3.84
CA GLN A 47 9.51 12.17 -4.03
C GLN A 47 8.81 12.26 -2.69
N MET A 48 7.84 13.16 -2.57
CA MET A 48 7.00 13.24 -1.39
C MET A 48 5.60 13.73 -1.70
N ASN A 49 4.67 13.51 -0.78
CA ASN A 49 3.37 14.18 -0.78
C ASN A 49 2.88 14.38 0.66
N PHE A 50 1.96 15.32 0.83
CA PHE A 50 1.35 15.63 2.12
C PHE A 50 -0.17 15.52 2.02
N THR A 51 -0.81 14.96 3.02
CA THR A 51 -2.27 14.97 3.17
C THR A 51 -2.61 15.67 4.48
N ILE A 52 -3.40 16.73 4.41
CA ILE A 52 -3.70 17.59 5.57
C ILE A 52 -5.21 17.64 5.74
N ARG A 53 -5.69 17.23 6.91
CA ARG A 53 -7.09 17.40 7.31
C ARG A 53 -7.24 18.66 8.16
N TYR A 54 -8.20 19.53 7.85
CA TYR A 54 -8.40 20.79 8.57
C TYR A 54 -9.88 21.09 8.82
N GLU A 55 -10.17 21.76 9.94
CA GLU A 55 -11.52 22.19 10.29
C GLU A 55 -11.91 23.47 9.54
N THR A 56 -13.14 23.51 9.01
CA THR A 56 -13.72 24.67 8.32
C THR A 56 -14.58 25.50 9.26
N ALA A 57 -14.85 26.77 8.89
CA ALA A 57 -15.73 27.66 9.65
C ALA A 57 -17.14 27.08 9.88
N SER A 58 -17.59 26.18 9.00
CA SER A 58 -18.86 25.44 9.11
C SER A 58 -18.86 24.28 10.12
N LYS A 59 -17.76 24.07 10.87
CA LYS A 59 -17.54 22.93 11.79
C LYS A 59 -17.48 21.55 11.10
N ASN A 60 -17.22 21.52 9.79
CA ASN A 60 -16.91 20.31 9.03
C ASN A 60 -15.40 20.21 8.74
N TYR A 61 -14.92 19.02 8.39
CA TYR A 61 -13.52 18.80 8.02
C TYR A 61 -13.36 18.69 6.50
N LYS A 62 -12.28 19.27 5.97
CA LYS A 62 -11.82 19.09 4.59
C LYS A 62 -10.42 18.47 4.61
N THR A 63 -10.06 17.78 3.54
CA THR A 63 -8.75 17.19 3.35
C THR A 63 -8.16 17.70 2.04
N VAL A 64 -6.89 18.09 2.07
CA VAL A 64 -6.13 18.52 0.89
C VAL A 64 -4.92 17.61 0.72
N THR A 65 -4.54 17.38 -0.54
CA THR A 65 -3.34 16.63 -0.88
C THR A 65 -2.40 17.54 -1.64
N ILE A 66 -1.17 17.66 -1.15
CA ILE A 66 -0.09 18.44 -1.75
C ILE A 66 0.87 17.47 -2.42
N SER A 67 0.91 17.52 -3.75
CA SER A 67 1.74 16.65 -4.59
C SER A 67 2.42 17.38 -5.74
N ASP A 68 2.11 18.67 -5.92
CA ASP A 68 2.75 19.53 -6.90
C ASP A 68 3.83 20.37 -6.19
N PHE A 69 5.07 20.19 -6.61
CA PHE A 69 6.25 20.90 -6.09
C PHE A 69 6.93 21.74 -7.17
N VAL A 70 6.20 22.09 -8.24
CA VAL A 70 6.70 23.00 -9.27
C VAL A 70 7.15 24.30 -8.60
N ASN A 71 8.39 24.72 -8.90
CA ASN A 71 9.09 25.86 -8.31
C ASN A 71 9.54 25.70 -6.84
N ALA A 72 9.75 24.48 -6.35
CA ALA A 72 10.41 24.27 -5.06
C ALA A 72 11.77 24.98 -4.99
N THR A 73 12.05 25.65 -3.88
CA THR A 73 13.33 26.35 -3.61
C THR A 73 14.04 25.75 -2.40
N TYR A 74 15.37 25.89 -2.37
CA TYR A 74 16.23 25.27 -1.36
C TYR A 74 17.00 26.29 -0.50
N ASN A 75 16.58 27.55 -0.47
CA ASN A 75 17.35 28.69 0.06
C ASN A 75 17.77 28.57 1.54
N GLY A 76 17.08 27.75 2.33
CA GLY A 76 17.43 27.49 3.73
C GLY A 76 18.35 26.27 3.95
N SER A 77 18.73 25.57 2.88
CA SER A 77 19.61 24.41 2.95
C SER A 77 21.07 24.84 3.15
N PHE A 78 21.83 24.14 4.00
CA PHE A 78 23.24 24.44 4.26
C PHE A 78 24.03 23.19 4.65
N CYS A 79 25.36 23.23 4.44
CA CYS A 79 26.27 22.10 4.63
C CYS A 79 26.62 21.76 6.09
N GLY A 80 26.11 22.53 7.06
CA GLY A 80 26.62 22.52 8.44
C GLY A 80 27.77 23.52 8.66
N ASP A 81 28.01 23.85 9.92
CA ASP A 81 28.97 24.88 10.37
C ASP A 81 29.89 24.41 11.52
N GLY A 82 30.03 23.08 11.68
CA GLY A 82 30.84 22.45 12.71
C GLY A 82 30.13 22.29 14.07
N GLN A 83 29.10 23.10 14.35
CA GLN A 83 28.20 22.93 15.49
C GLN A 83 26.89 22.28 15.07
N ASN A 84 26.36 22.70 13.92
CA ASN A 84 25.16 22.16 13.30
C ASN A 84 25.55 21.28 12.12
N GLY A 85 24.85 20.15 11.96
CA GLY A 85 24.98 19.35 10.76
C GLY A 85 24.22 19.94 9.57
N PRO A 86 24.34 19.33 8.38
CA PRO A 86 23.61 19.71 7.19
C PRO A 86 22.10 19.75 7.42
N ARG A 87 21.45 20.60 6.66
CA ARG A 87 19.98 20.72 6.62
C ARG A 87 19.51 20.83 5.19
N ILE A 88 18.41 20.15 4.89
CA ILE A 88 17.62 20.42 3.70
C ILE A 88 16.40 21.22 4.14
N GLU A 89 16.16 22.35 3.49
CA GLU A 89 14.93 23.12 3.61
C GLU A 89 14.33 23.27 2.22
N VAL A 90 13.07 22.86 2.07
CA VAL A 90 12.31 22.99 0.83
C VAL A 90 11.13 23.88 1.08
N GLN A 91 11.03 24.95 0.29
CA GLN A 91 9.88 25.86 0.29
C GLN A 91 9.15 25.70 -1.05
N PHE A 92 7.84 25.47 -1.01
CA PHE A 92 7.00 25.26 -2.19
C PHE A 92 5.63 25.90 -2.00
N GLY A 93 5.12 26.53 -3.06
CA GLY A 93 3.98 27.44 -2.94
C GLY A 93 4.25 28.59 -1.96
N SER A 94 3.24 29.42 -1.70
CA SER A 94 3.36 30.52 -0.73
C SER A 94 3.12 30.10 0.72
N GLY A 95 2.78 28.83 0.96
CA GLY A 95 2.24 28.38 2.23
C GLY A 95 2.88 27.13 2.83
N PHE A 96 3.91 26.53 2.21
CA PHE A 96 4.50 25.28 2.68
C PHE A 96 6.01 25.37 2.84
N SER A 97 6.51 24.81 3.95
CA SER A 97 7.92 24.60 4.19
C SER A 97 8.15 23.25 4.84
N TRP A 98 9.15 22.52 4.33
CA TRP A 98 9.59 21.23 4.82
C TRP A 98 11.08 21.28 5.13
N THR A 99 11.50 20.64 6.21
CA THR A 99 12.88 20.65 6.68
C THR A 99 13.28 19.28 7.21
N VAL A 100 14.51 18.86 6.93
CA VAL A 100 15.14 17.72 7.60
C VAL A 100 16.55 18.07 8.02
N ASN A 101 16.90 17.67 9.24
CA ASN A 101 18.23 17.88 9.82
C ASN A 101 19.01 16.56 9.89
N PHE A 102 20.32 16.65 9.64
CA PHE A 102 21.25 15.54 9.74
C PHE A 102 22.26 15.81 10.85
N THR A 103 22.46 14.85 11.74
CA THR A 103 23.40 14.99 12.86
C THR A 103 24.53 13.99 12.70
N LYS A 104 25.78 14.47 12.79
CA LYS A 104 26.96 13.61 12.72
C LYS A 104 27.25 12.98 14.08
N GLN A 105 27.58 11.69 14.05
CA GLN A 105 28.21 10.97 15.15
C GLN A 105 29.62 10.52 14.73
N VAL A 106 30.27 9.68 15.53
CA VAL A 106 31.66 9.28 15.31
C VAL A 106 31.87 8.64 13.93
N SER A 107 31.05 7.66 13.55
CA SER A 107 31.17 6.89 12.29
C SER A 107 29.87 6.82 11.47
N THR A 108 28.80 7.44 11.96
CA THR A 108 27.47 7.43 11.36
C THR A 108 26.89 8.84 11.36
N TYR A 109 25.84 9.07 10.58
CA TYR A 109 24.96 10.21 10.74
C TYR A 109 23.52 9.74 10.96
N SER A 110 22.72 10.56 11.61
CA SER A 110 21.30 10.34 11.84
C SER A 110 20.44 11.31 11.03
N ILE A 111 19.31 10.80 10.53
CA ILE A 111 18.18 11.62 10.08
C ILE A 111 17.26 11.79 11.29
N GLU A 112 17.19 12.98 11.88
CA GLU A 112 16.62 13.15 13.23
C GLU A 112 15.25 13.81 13.23
N ASN A 113 15.16 15.05 12.74
CA ASN A 113 13.94 15.85 12.88
C ASN A 113 13.46 16.27 11.51
N ILE A 114 12.31 15.73 11.12
CA ILE A 114 11.55 16.18 9.96
C ILE A 114 10.51 17.18 10.47
N SER A 115 10.52 18.37 9.90
CA SER A 115 9.56 19.42 10.21
C SER A 115 8.81 19.80 8.95
N PHE A 116 7.49 19.72 8.99
CA PHE A 116 6.62 20.20 7.93
C PHE A 116 5.75 21.33 8.48
N SER A 117 5.55 22.39 7.70
CA SER A 117 4.69 23.50 8.07
C SER A 117 3.79 23.91 6.91
N TYR A 118 2.54 24.25 7.24
CA TYR A 118 1.55 24.70 6.28
C TYR A 118 0.79 25.93 6.81
N ASP A 119 0.47 26.86 5.92
CA ASP A 119 -0.23 28.11 6.24
C ASP A 119 -1.69 28.08 5.77
N THR A 120 -2.62 27.96 6.72
CA THR A 120 -4.07 27.94 6.42
C THR A 120 -4.65 29.32 6.10
N ARG A 121 -3.83 30.38 6.11
CA ARG A 121 -4.20 31.69 5.53
C ARG A 121 -4.27 31.65 4.02
N ASP A 122 -3.58 30.71 3.37
CA ASP A 122 -3.76 30.44 1.95
C ASP A 122 -5.16 29.88 1.69
N SER A 123 -6.08 30.74 1.26
CA SER A 123 -7.46 30.38 0.96
C SER A 123 -7.60 29.57 -0.33
N THR A 124 -6.58 29.55 -1.20
CA THR A 124 -6.62 28.75 -2.43
C THR A 124 -6.46 27.28 -2.09
N THR A 125 -5.52 26.94 -1.21
CA THR A 125 -5.30 25.57 -0.75
C THR A 125 -6.22 25.19 0.40
N PHE A 126 -6.51 26.12 1.33
CA PHE A 126 -7.32 25.87 2.52
C PHE A 126 -8.60 26.74 2.56
N PRO A 127 -9.54 26.54 1.62
CA PRO A 127 -10.80 27.28 1.61
C PRO A 127 -11.59 27.02 2.89
N ASP A 128 -12.16 28.11 3.42
CA ASP A 128 -12.98 28.13 4.64
C ASP A 128 -12.28 27.64 5.92
N ALA A 129 -10.94 27.53 5.95
CA ALA A 129 -10.24 27.07 7.15
C ALA A 129 -10.61 27.94 8.37
N LYS A 130 -11.06 27.29 9.44
CA LYS A 130 -11.49 27.95 10.68
C LYS A 130 -10.32 28.58 11.40
N ALA A 131 -9.24 27.82 11.57
CA ALA A 131 -8.01 28.31 12.16
C ALA A 131 -7.15 28.93 11.06
N LYS A 132 -6.58 30.10 11.34
CA LYS A 132 -5.73 30.88 10.42
C LYS A 132 -4.35 31.05 11.02
N GLY A 133 -3.33 30.54 10.35
CA GLY A 133 -1.94 30.67 10.77
C GLY A 133 -1.04 29.60 10.17
N VAL A 134 0.22 29.61 10.60
CA VAL A 134 1.22 28.61 10.24
C VAL A 134 1.20 27.49 11.28
N PHE A 135 1.04 26.25 10.81
CA PHE A 135 0.96 25.06 11.65
C PHE A 135 2.20 24.19 11.44
N PRO A 136 3.10 24.10 12.44
CA PRO A 136 4.23 23.19 12.38
C PRO A 136 3.87 21.77 12.82
N VAL A 137 4.44 20.78 12.13
CA VAL A 137 4.35 19.34 12.41
C VAL A 137 5.77 18.82 12.50
N HIS A 138 6.15 18.35 13.69
CA HIS A 138 7.49 17.82 13.96
C HIS A 138 7.43 16.32 14.13
N GLU A 139 8.27 15.60 13.39
CA GLU A 139 8.44 14.16 13.46
C GLU A 139 9.88 13.81 13.80
N SER A 140 10.05 12.95 14.80
CA SER A 140 11.36 12.42 15.15
C SER A 140 11.56 11.09 14.44
N VAL A 141 12.53 11.06 13.54
CA VAL A 141 13.04 9.87 12.87
C VAL A 141 14.34 9.47 13.58
N ALA A 142 14.59 8.17 13.75
CA ALA A 142 15.80 7.69 14.43
C ALA A 142 16.56 6.69 13.54
N LEU A 143 16.84 7.10 12.30
CA LEU A 143 17.57 6.29 11.34
C LEU A 143 19.06 6.64 11.38
N LYS A 144 19.91 5.64 11.61
CA LYS A 144 21.38 5.79 11.62
C LYS A 144 21.99 5.16 10.38
N ILE A 145 22.81 5.92 9.68
CA ILE A 145 23.42 5.56 8.39
C ILE A 145 24.95 5.74 8.51
N PRO A 146 25.78 4.80 8.00
CA PRO A 146 27.22 5.00 7.92
C PRO A 146 27.59 6.25 7.10
N LEU A 147 28.63 6.98 7.50
CA LEU A 147 29.03 8.23 6.82
C LEU A 147 29.39 8.02 5.34
N ASP A 148 29.92 6.85 5.00
CA ASP A 148 30.42 6.54 3.67
C ASP A 148 29.39 5.81 2.79
N ASP A 149 28.13 5.73 3.22
CA ASP A 149 27.05 5.09 2.47
C ASP A 149 26.00 6.12 2.06
N ILE A 150 25.39 5.92 0.89
CA ILE A 150 24.19 6.65 0.48
C ILE A 150 22.96 5.90 1.00
N PHE A 151 22.10 6.58 1.76
CA PHE A 151 20.82 6.00 2.12
C PHE A 151 19.94 5.88 0.89
N ARG A 152 19.36 4.70 0.68
CA ARG A 152 18.39 4.47 -0.38
C ARG A 152 17.13 3.80 0.13
N CYS A 153 15.99 4.33 -0.26
CA CYS A 153 14.68 3.74 -0.01
C CYS A 153 13.73 4.03 -1.17
N SER A 154 13.60 3.06 -2.09
CA SER A 154 12.59 3.10 -3.14
C SER A 154 11.18 2.91 -2.58
N SER A 155 11.04 2.12 -1.52
CA SER A 155 9.77 1.94 -0.82
C SER A 155 9.24 3.23 -0.19
N ILE A 156 7.91 3.38 -0.17
CA ILE A 156 7.25 4.51 0.50
C ILE A 156 7.46 4.48 2.02
N LEU A 157 7.92 5.59 2.59
CA LEU A 157 8.02 5.91 4.01
C LEU A 157 6.86 6.83 4.37
N THR A 158 6.19 6.57 5.49
CA THR A 158 5.01 7.33 5.91
C THR A 158 5.18 7.78 7.34
N LEU A 159 4.96 9.07 7.58
CA LEU A 159 4.93 9.69 8.90
C LEU A 159 3.55 10.31 9.10
N GLU A 160 2.85 9.91 10.16
CA GLU A 160 1.52 10.42 10.49
C GLU A 160 1.51 11.02 11.89
N LYS A 161 1.08 12.29 11.98
CA LYS A 161 0.88 12.96 13.27
C LYS A 161 -0.23 13.98 13.17
N SER A 162 -1.06 13.96 14.20
CA SER A 162 -2.25 14.80 14.31
C SER A 162 -3.19 14.57 13.11
N ASP A 163 -3.28 15.55 12.22
CA ASP A 163 -4.13 15.56 11.03
C ASP A 163 -3.31 15.63 9.72
N VAL A 164 -2.02 15.31 9.79
CA VAL A 164 -1.10 15.36 8.66
C VAL A 164 -0.47 14.00 8.41
N GLY A 165 -0.63 13.50 7.19
CA GLY A 165 0.12 12.37 6.65
C GLY A 165 1.21 12.86 5.69
N GLN A 166 2.45 12.46 5.93
CA GLN A 166 3.62 12.79 5.12
C GLN A 166 4.14 11.50 4.48
N HIS A 167 4.28 11.47 3.16
CA HIS A 167 4.71 10.29 2.44
C HIS A 167 5.97 10.62 1.63
N TYR A 168 6.98 9.77 1.68
CA TYR A 168 8.25 9.93 0.97
C TYR A 168 8.55 8.63 0.23
N TRP A 169 9.00 8.66 -1.01
CA TRP A 169 9.40 7.46 -1.75
C TRP A 169 10.52 7.79 -2.73
N ASP A 170 11.18 6.74 -3.24
CA ASP A 170 12.35 6.89 -4.11
C ASP A 170 13.39 7.86 -3.52
N VAL A 171 13.69 7.66 -2.23
CA VAL A 171 14.62 8.49 -1.46
C VAL A 171 16.05 7.99 -1.68
N HIS A 172 16.93 8.89 -2.10
CA HIS A 172 18.37 8.74 -2.07
C HIS A 172 18.93 9.93 -1.30
N VAL A 173 19.65 9.71 -0.20
CA VAL A 173 20.27 10.82 0.54
C VAL A 173 21.60 10.41 1.14
N GLN A 174 22.59 11.27 0.93
CA GLN A 174 23.85 11.21 1.66
C GLN A 174 24.17 12.59 2.20
N ALA A 175 24.26 12.68 3.53
CA ALA A 175 24.77 13.86 4.21
C ALA A 175 26.25 13.65 4.56
N PHE A 176 26.98 14.74 4.77
CA PHE A 176 28.42 14.71 5.10
C PHE A 176 29.25 13.97 4.05
N VAL A 177 28.97 14.23 2.76
CA VAL A 177 29.71 13.65 1.63
C VAL A 177 31.20 13.96 1.78
N GLN A 178 32.03 12.93 1.67
CA GLN A 178 33.49 13.04 1.79
C GLN A 178 34.13 13.02 0.40
N ASN A 179 35.26 13.73 0.25
CA ASN A 179 36.06 13.75 -0.98
C ASN A 179 35.26 14.16 -2.24
N ASP A 180 34.25 15.02 -2.08
CA ASP A 180 33.41 15.53 -3.18
C ASP A 180 32.76 14.44 -4.05
N THR A 181 32.61 13.22 -3.52
CA THR A 181 32.10 12.09 -4.29
C THR A 181 30.97 11.40 -3.52
N VAL A 182 29.78 11.42 -4.10
CA VAL A 182 28.62 10.68 -3.57
C VAL A 182 28.93 9.18 -3.60
N SER A 183 28.66 8.51 -2.49
CA SER A 183 28.94 7.09 -2.32
C SER A 183 28.13 6.24 -3.30
N THR A 184 28.75 5.17 -3.75
CA THR A 184 28.12 4.09 -4.51
C THR A 184 27.69 2.92 -3.62
N LYS A 185 28.07 2.94 -2.33
CA LYS A 185 27.65 1.94 -1.35
C LYS A 185 26.30 2.35 -0.78
N GLU A 186 25.31 1.51 -1.00
CA GLU A 186 23.95 1.80 -0.56
C GLU A 186 23.69 1.26 0.85
N PHE A 187 23.26 2.14 1.76
CA PHE A 187 22.57 1.73 2.98
C PHE A 187 21.08 1.71 2.68
N LEU A 188 20.56 0.52 2.43
CA LEU A 188 19.14 0.35 2.14
C LEU A 188 18.29 0.62 3.39
N CYS A 189 17.12 1.20 3.22
CA CYS A 189 16.12 1.19 4.28
C CYS A 189 15.68 -0.25 4.57
N ASP A 190 15.13 -0.49 5.76
CA ASP A 190 14.73 -1.85 6.16
C ASP A 190 13.64 -2.44 5.25
N LYS A 191 12.89 -1.59 4.54
CA LYS A 191 11.90 -1.99 3.54
C LYS A 191 12.53 -2.55 2.25
N ASP A 192 13.79 -2.22 1.97
CA ASP A 192 14.50 -2.57 0.73
C ASP A 192 15.62 -3.61 0.95
N LYS A 193 15.96 -3.95 2.22
CA LYS A 193 16.98 -4.97 2.55
C LYS A 193 16.46 -6.40 2.28
N THR A 194 17.20 -7.18 1.50
CA THR A 194 16.93 -8.61 1.27
C THR A 194 17.46 -9.48 2.42
N SER A 195 16.60 -10.31 3.03
CA SER A 195 16.97 -11.23 4.13
C SER A 195 17.75 -12.46 3.62
N THR A 196 18.96 -12.70 4.13
CA THR A 196 19.77 -13.90 3.83
C THR A 196 19.82 -14.79 5.06
N THR A 197 19.18 -15.97 5.03
CA THR A 197 19.19 -16.92 6.17
C THR A 197 20.14 -18.09 5.87
N VAL A 198 21.20 -18.22 6.67
CA VAL A 198 22.15 -19.35 6.66
C VAL A 198 21.71 -20.37 7.72
N VAL A 199 21.67 -21.65 7.35
CA VAL A 199 21.19 -22.76 8.19
C VAL A 199 22.35 -23.39 8.98
N PRO A 200 22.24 -23.55 10.33
CA PRO A 200 23.15 -24.40 11.10
C PRO A 200 22.47 -25.67 11.67
N ILE A 201 23.26 -26.74 11.73
CA ILE A 201 22.94 -28.13 12.12
C ILE A 201 22.84 -28.28 13.67
N VAL A 202 21.91 -29.14 14.12
CA VAL A 202 21.57 -29.46 15.52
C VAL A 202 22.48 -30.57 16.11
N PRO A 203 22.81 -30.54 17.42
CA PRO A 203 22.34 -31.63 18.29
C PRO A 203 21.71 -31.19 19.63
N THR A 204 20.67 -31.96 19.98
CA THR A 204 19.80 -32.12 21.17
C THR A 204 20.36 -31.81 22.58
N THR A 205 19.53 -31.15 23.41
CA THR A 205 19.11 -31.55 24.79
C THR A 205 18.01 -30.60 25.34
N LEU A 206 16.96 -31.16 25.98
CA LEU A 206 15.80 -30.51 26.65
C LEU A 206 16.05 -30.55 28.20
N PRO A 207 15.34 -29.82 29.11
CA PRO A 207 14.13 -29.00 28.90
C PRO A 207 14.04 -27.65 29.63
N SER A 208 13.24 -26.74 29.06
CA SER A 208 12.46 -25.73 29.78
C SER A 208 11.25 -25.33 28.93
N PRO A 209 10.04 -25.11 29.49
CA PRO A 209 8.84 -24.87 28.70
C PRO A 209 8.83 -23.44 28.20
N THR A 210 9.02 -23.28 26.90
CA THR A 210 8.68 -22.03 26.21
C THR A 210 7.81 -22.42 25.03
N THR A 211 6.56 -21.96 25.08
CA THR A 211 5.54 -22.16 24.05
C THR A 211 6.05 -21.63 22.72
N THR A 212 6.43 -22.53 21.83
CA THR A 212 6.71 -22.27 20.42
C THR A 212 5.41 -22.46 19.63
N PRO A 213 5.00 -21.53 18.75
CA PRO A 213 3.87 -21.76 17.85
C PRO A 213 4.27 -22.73 16.74
N THR A 214 3.48 -23.80 16.59
CA THR A 214 3.57 -24.77 15.48
C THR A 214 3.09 -24.12 14.17
N PRO A 215 3.60 -24.50 12.98
CA PRO A 215 3.19 -23.90 11.71
C PRO A 215 1.79 -24.41 11.32
N LYS A 216 0.80 -23.52 11.21
CA LYS A 216 -0.51 -23.87 10.62
C LYS A 216 -0.41 -23.77 9.09
N GLU A 217 -0.38 -24.90 8.40
CA GLU A 217 -0.36 -24.97 6.93
C GLU A 217 -1.76 -24.75 6.30
N LYS A 218 -2.83 -25.26 6.92
CA LYS A 218 -4.24 -25.00 6.54
C LYS A 218 -4.86 -23.89 7.42
N PRO A 219 -5.52 -22.87 6.85
CA PRO A 219 -6.15 -21.79 7.63
C PRO A 219 -7.38 -22.27 8.39
N GLU A 220 -7.70 -21.59 9.48
CA GLU A 220 -8.92 -21.82 10.25
C GLU A 220 -10.15 -21.29 9.50
N VAL A 221 -11.27 -22.01 9.58
CA VAL A 221 -12.50 -21.66 8.85
C VAL A 221 -13.30 -20.62 9.64
N GLY A 222 -13.45 -19.43 9.07
CA GLY A 222 -14.28 -18.37 9.62
C GLY A 222 -15.74 -18.46 9.19
N SER A 223 -16.63 -17.84 9.96
CA SER A 223 -18.05 -17.66 9.61
C SER A 223 -18.39 -16.18 9.72
N TYR A 224 -18.90 -15.61 8.63
CA TYR A 224 -19.13 -14.19 8.44
C TYR A 224 -20.57 -13.95 7.98
N SER A 225 -21.15 -12.85 8.44
CA SER A 225 -22.52 -12.49 8.06
C SER A 225 -22.64 -10.98 7.86
N VAL A 226 -23.41 -10.58 6.86
CA VAL A 226 -23.78 -9.17 6.62
C VAL A 226 -25.28 -9.03 6.74
N LYS A 227 -25.71 -8.01 7.48
CA LYS A 227 -27.12 -7.68 7.68
C LYS A 227 -27.49 -6.40 6.94
N ASN A 228 -28.68 -6.38 6.38
CA ASN A 228 -29.33 -5.18 5.86
C ASN A 228 -30.61 -4.94 6.68
N GLY A 229 -30.54 -3.97 7.61
CA GLY A 229 -31.54 -3.83 8.67
C GLY A 229 -31.60 -5.08 9.55
N SER A 230 -32.79 -5.66 9.71
CA SER A 230 -33.02 -6.87 10.50
C SER A 230 -32.72 -8.17 9.73
N ASN A 231 -32.59 -8.11 8.41
CA ASN A 231 -32.45 -9.29 7.56
C ASN A 231 -30.97 -9.57 7.27
N THR A 232 -30.57 -10.84 7.34
CA THR A 232 -29.27 -11.26 6.83
C THR A 232 -29.34 -11.27 5.30
N CYS A 233 -28.32 -10.74 4.64
CA CYS A 233 -28.28 -10.63 3.19
C CYS A 233 -27.03 -11.25 2.57
N LEU A 234 -26.03 -11.61 3.37
CA LEU A 234 -24.88 -12.38 2.92
C LEU A 234 -24.42 -13.30 4.05
N LEU A 235 -24.19 -14.56 3.73
CA LEU A 235 -23.53 -15.54 4.58
C LEU A 235 -22.28 -16.05 3.88
N ALA A 236 -21.19 -16.18 4.64
CA ALA A 236 -19.97 -16.79 4.16
C ALA A 236 -19.30 -17.62 5.26
N ARG A 237 -18.87 -18.84 4.91
CA ARG A 237 -18.04 -19.71 5.74
C ARG A 237 -16.86 -20.14 4.89
N MET A 238 -15.65 -19.77 5.28
CA MET A 238 -14.45 -20.08 4.51
C MET A 238 -13.19 -19.92 5.35
N GLY A 239 -12.23 -20.81 5.15
CA GLY A 239 -10.84 -20.59 5.51
C GLY A 239 -10.14 -19.84 4.40
N LEU A 240 -9.33 -18.84 4.74
CA LEU A 240 -8.68 -17.96 3.77
C LEU A 240 -7.16 -17.93 3.99
N GLN A 241 -6.42 -18.14 2.92
CA GLN A 241 -4.98 -18.05 2.86
C GLN A 241 -4.59 -17.14 1.70
N LEU A 242 -3.89 -16.05 2.01
CA LEU A 242 -3.44 -15.05 1.06
C LEU A 242 -2.02 -15.43 0.59
N ASN A 243 -1.84 -15.56 -0.71
CA ASN A 243 -0.58 -15.90 -1.35
C ASN A 243 -0.09 -14.69 -2.16
N LEU A 244 1.01 -14.08 -1.71
CA LEU A 244 1.64 -12.91 -2.32
C LEU A 244 2.99 -13.33 -2.91
N THR A 245 3.18 -13.16 -4.20
CA THR A 245 4.46 -13.40 -4.88
C THR A 245 5.09 -12.08 -5.30
N GLN A 246 6.27 -11.76 -4.76
CA GLN A 246 7.04 -10.55 -5.09
C GLN A 246 8.50 -10.95 -5.32
N ASP A 247 9.10 -10.51 -6.44
CA ASP A 247 10.49 -10.84 -6.81
C ASP A 247 10.83 -12.34 -6.76
N LYS A 248 9.89 -13.18 -7.22
CA LYS A 248 9.94 -14.66 -7.21
C LYS A 248 9.92 -15.30 -5.81
N VAL A 249 9.61 -14.54 -4.76
CA VAL A 249 9.42 -15.03 -3.41
C VAL A 249 7.94 -15.01 -3.07
N THR A 250 7.41 -16.16 -2.64
CA THR A 250 5.99 -16.33 -2.28
C THR A 250 5.82 -16.28 -0.76
N SER A 251 5.00 -15.35 -0.28
CA SER A 251 4.58 -15.19 1.12
C SER A 251 3.16 -15.70 1.32
N ILE A 252 2.94 -16.46 2.38
CA ILE A 252 1.64 -17.07 2.70
C ILE A 252 1.13 -16.49 4.02
N ILE A 253 -0.09 -15.96 4.02
CA ILE A 253 -0.72 -15.32 5.18
C ILE A 253 -2.10 -15.92 5.41
N ASN A 254 -2.29 -16.61 6.53
CA ASN A 254 -3.60 -17.15 6.89
C ASN A 254 -4.45 -16.08 7.60
N ILE A 255 -5.70 -15.93 7.19
CA ILE A 255 -6.69 -15.14 7.92
C ILE A 255 -7.07 -15.89 9.19
N ILE A 256 -7.09 -15.19 10.32
CA ILE A 256 -7.44 -15.77 11.61
C ILE A 256 -8.86 -15.27 11.99
N PRO A 257 -9.89 -16.11 11.93
CA PRO A 257 -11.28 -15.64 12.07
C PRO A 257 -11.61 -14.97 13.41
N ASN A 258 -11.01 -15.44 14.51
CA ASN A 258 -11.28 -14.92 15.85
C ASN A 258 -10.79 -13.48 16.08
N THR A 259 -9.83 -13.00 15.28
CA THR A 259 -9.29 -11.64 15.32
C THR A 259 -9.66 -10.82 14.08
N THR A 260 -10.54 -11.35 13.23
CA THR A 260 -10.99 -10.70 11.99
C THR A 260 -12.45 -10.29 12.13
N ASN A 261 -12.70 -8.99 11.99
CA ASN A 261 -14.04 -8.42 11.96
C ASN A 261 -14.62 -8.51 10.54
N SER A 262 -15.94 -8.68 10.45
CA SER A 262 -16.67 -8.64 9.18
C SER A 262 -17.69 -7.51 9.16
N THR A 263 -17.67 -6.72 8.10
CA THR A 263 -18.66 -5.68 7.78
C THR A 263 -19.12 -5.85 6.33
N GLY A 264 -20.08 -5.05 5.88
CA GLY A 264 -20.54 -5.16 4.50
C GLY A 264 -21.80 -4.38 4.21
N SER A 265 -22.28 -4.53 2.98
CA SER A 265 -23.57 -3.97 2.54
C SER A 265 -24.18 -4.84 1.45
N CYS A 266 -25.50 -4.83 1.33
CA CYS A 266 -26.20 -5.52 0.26
C CYS A 266 -27.16 -4.57 -0.44
N HIS A 267 -26.99 -4.46 -1.74
CA HIS A 267 -27.83 -3.72 -2.67
C HIS A 267 -28.45 -4.73 -3.67
N PRO A 268 -29.45 -4.33 -4.48
CA PRO A 268 -30.11 -5.25 -5.40
C PRO A 268 -29.17 -5.94 -6.41
N GLN A 269 -28.10 -5.25 -6.84
CA GLN A 269 -27.17 -5.77 -7.85
C GLN A 269 -25.79 -6.15 -7.30
N THR A 270 -25.41 -5.66 -6.12
CA THR A 270 -24.09 -5.88 -5.53
C THR A 270 -24.17 -6.19 -4.04
N ALA A 271 -23.35 -7.11 -3.56
CA ALA A 271 -23.20 -7.39 -2.14
C ALA A 271 -21.72 -7.41 -1.77
N LEU A 272 -21.35 -6.68 -0.72
CA LEU A 272 -20.00 -6.55 -0.22
C LEU A 272 -19.86 -7.29 1.11
N LEU A 273 -18.88 -8.18 1.19
CA LEU A 273 -18.31 -8.67 2.44
C LEU A 273 -16.92 -8.05 2.60
N ARG A 274 -16.72 -7.24 3.64
CA ARG A 274 -15.43 -6.68 4.02
C ARG A 274 -14.92 -7.38 5.27
N LEU A 275 -13.73 -7.97 5.17
CA LEU A 275 -12.98 -8.47 6.31
C LEU A 275 -11.91 -7.45 6.71
N ASN A 276 -11.74 -7.19 8.00
CA ASN A 276 -10.71 -6.31 8.50
C ASN A 276 -10.16 -6.81 9.84
N SER A 277 -8.89 -6.55 10.09
CA SER A 277 -8.19 -6.91 11.32
C SER A 277 -7.14 -5.84 11.60
N HIS A 278 -6.36 -5.99 12.67
CA HIS A 278 -5.24 -5.08 12.94
C HIS A 278 -4.28 -4.95 11.74
N ASN A 279 -4.03 -6.05 11.04
CA ASN A 279 -3.11 -6.12 9.90
C ASN A 279 -3.84 -6.14 8.54
N ILE A 280 -5.16 -5.99 8.49
CA ILE A 280 -5.94 -5.95 7.24
C ILE A 280 -6.83 -4.72 7.29
N LYS A 281 -6.46 -3.68 6.54
CA LYS A 281 -7.25 -2.45 6.40
C LYS A 281 -8.62 -2.78 5.81
N TYR A 282 -8.62 -3.55 4.73
CA TYR A 282 -9.81 -4.19 4.17
C TYR A 282 -9.42 -5.36 3.26
N LEU A 283 -10.24 -6.41 3.29
CA LEU A 283 -10.29 -7.47 2.29
C LEU A 283 -11.74 -7.61 1.87
N ASP A 284 -12.04 -7.08 0.69
CA ASP A 284 -13.37 -6.98 0.13
C ASP A 284 -13.63 -8.11 -0.86
N PHE A 285 -14.72 -8.82 -0.65
CA PHE A 285 -15.32 -9.72 -1.62
C PHE A 285 -16.62 -9.09 -2.09
N VAL A 286 -16.67 -8.70 -3.36
CA VAL A 286 -17.83 -8.05 -3.97
C VAL A 286 -18.49 -9.02 -4.93
N PHE A 287 -19.73 -9.37 -4.61
CA PHE A 287 -20.60 -10.21 -5.41
C PHE A 287 -21.48 -9.35 -6.30
N ALA A 288 -21.74 -9.81 -7.51
CA ALA A 288 -22.65 -9.15 -8.42
C ALA A 288 -23.69 -10.12 -8.99
N VAL A 289 -24.81 -9.56 -9.43
CA VAL A 289 -25.83 -10.29 -10.19
C VAL A 289 -25.40 -10.38 -11.66
N LYS A 290 -25.47 -11.58 -12.24
CA LYS A 290 -25.22 -11.90 -13.65
C LYS A 290 -26.51 -12.43 -14.27
N ASN A 291 -26.89 -11.87 -15.41
CA ASN A 291 -28.06 -12.31 -16.20
C ASN A 291 -29.35 -12.39 -15.36
N GLU A 292 -29.50 -11.51 -14.38
CA GLU A 292 -30.66 -11.37 -13.47
C GLU A 292 -30.99 -12.55 -12.54
N ASN A 293 -30.37 -13.72 -12.73
CA ASN A 293 -30.74 -14.94 -12.01
C ASN A 293 -29.56 -15.71 -11.40
N ARG A 294 -28.33 -15.19 -11.52
CA ARG A 294 -27.12 -15.79 -10.93
C ARG A 294 -26.31 -14.76 -10.18
N PHE A 295 -25.58 -15.20 -9.16
CA PHE A 295 -24.56 -14.40 -8.51
C PHE A 295 -23.18 -14.98 -8.82
N TYR A 296 -22.16 -14.15 -8.70
CA TYR A 296 -20.77 -14.55 -8.80
C TYR A 296 -19.90 -13.56 -8.00
N LEU A 297 -18.69 -13.99 -7.64
CA LEU A 297 -17.66 -13.09 -7.14
C LEU A 297 -17.10 -12.28 -8.32
N LYS A 298 -17.45 -10.99 -8.35
CA LYS A 298 -17.06 -10.04 -9.39
C LYS A 298 -15.73 -9.37 -9.08
N GLU A 299 -15.51 -9.03 -7.82
CA GLU A 299 -14.42 -8.16 -7.45
C GLU A 299 -13.80 -8.57 -6.11
N VAL A 300 -12.48 -8.48 -6.05
CA VAL A 300 -11.70 -8.60 -4.82
C VAL A 300 -10.78 -7.39 -4.71
N ASN A 301 -10.87 -6.68 -3.58
CA ASN A 301 -9.91 -5.63 -3.23
C ASN A 301 -9.29 -5.96 -1.89
N VAL A 302 -7.97 -5.90 -1.80
CA VAL A 302 -7.24 -6.09 -0.55
C VAL A 302 -6.37 -4.89 -0.29
N SER A 303 -6.28 -4.51 0.98
CA SER A 303 -5.26 -3.62 1.52
C SER A 303 -4.88 -4.17 2.89
N MET A 304 -3.66 -4.70 3.00
CA MET A 304 -3.16 -5.34 4.22
C MET A 304 -1.79 -4.78 4.61
N TYR A 305 -1.55 -4.75 5.91
CA TYR A 305 -0.28 -4.39 6.53
C TYR A 305 0.52 -5.68 6.76
N LEU A 306 1.70 -5.79 6.16
CA LEU A 306 2.63 -6.87 6.44
C LEU A 306 3.37 -6.63 7.76
N VAL A 307 4.01 -7.67 8.30
CA VAL A 307 4.71 -7.62 9.61
C VAL A 307 5.84 -6.57 9.62
N ASN A 308 6.39 -6.23 8.45
CA ASN A 308 7.37 -5.16 8.24
C ASN A 308 6.75 -3.75 8.09
N GLY A 309 5.44 -3.61 8.30
CA GLY A 309 4.70 -2.35 8.22
C GLY A 309 4.41 -1.85 6.80
N SER A 310 4.78 -2.59 5.76
CA SER A 310 4.41 -2.26 4.37
C SER A 310 2.93 -2.52 4.12
N VAL A 311 2.30 -1.68 3.29
CA VAL A 311 0.92 -1.88 2.85
C VAL A 311 0.93 -2.48 1.47
N PHE A 312 0.33 -3.64 1.36
CA PHE A 312 0.07 -4.29 0.11
C PHE A 312 -1.37 -4.07 -0.31
N SER A 313 -1.59 -3.64 -1.55
CA SER A 313 -2.94 -3.51 -2.09
C SER A 313 -3.05 -4.06 -3.50
N PHE A 314 -4.08 -4.88 -3.72
CA PHE A 314 -4.47 -5.32 -5.05
C PHE A 314 -5.97 -5.24 -5.23
N ALA A 315 -6.36 -5.02 -6.48
CA ALA A 315 -7.74 -4.95 -6.90
C ALA A 315 -7.89 -5.73 -8.20
N ASN A 316 -8.93 -6.55 -8.27
CA ASN A 316 -9.40 -7.09 -9.53
C ASN A 316 -10.92 -7.01 -9.53
N ASN A 317 -11.47 -6.28 -10.51
CA ASN A 317 -12.90 -6.00 -10.62
C ASN A 317 -13.60 -6.78 -11.74
N ASN A 318 -12.89 -7.74 -12.36
CA ASN A 318 -13.35 -8.52 -13.51
C ASN A 318 -13.18 -10.03 -13.27
N LEU A 319 -13.57 -10.48 -12.08
CA LEU A 319 -13.56 -11.89 -11.67
C LEU A 319 -14.87 -12.59 -12.06
N SER A 320 -14.85 -13.91 -12.21
CA SER A 320 -16.03 -14.73 -12.48
C SER A 320 -16.02 -16.05 -11.68
N TYR A 321 -15.71 -15.97 -10.38
CA TYR A 321 -15.67 -17.13 -9.48
C TYR A 321 -16.99 -17.35 -8.74
N TRP A 322 -17.16 -18.56 -8.19
CA TRP A 322 -18.29 -18.93 -7.30
C TRP A 322 -19.66 -18.65 -7.90
N ASP A 323 -19.79 -18.90 -9.20
CA ASP A 323 -20.99 -18.64 -9.99
C ASP A 323 -22.11 -19.64 -9.62
N ALA A 324 -23.23 -19.15 -9.09
CA ALA A 324 -24.39 -19.97 -8.71
C ALA A 324 -25.73 -19.22 -8.89
N PRO A 325 -26.87 -19.94 -9.00
CA PRO A 325 -28.19 -19.30 -9.07
C PRO A 325 -28.51 -18.38 -7.88
N LEU A 326 -29.19 -17.27 -8.13
CA LEU A 326 -29.74 -16.42 -7.07
C LEU A 326 -30.74 -17.21 -6.21
N GLY A 327 -30.70 -16.99 -4.90
CA GLY A 327 -31.47 -17.79 -3.93
C GLY A 327 -30.82 -19.13 -3.58
N SER A 328 -29.74 -19.54 -4.24
CA SER A 328 -28.98 -20.75 -3.89
C SER A 328 -27.72 -20.41 -3.09
N SER A 329 -27.01 -21.42 -2.59
CA SER A 329 -25.65 -21.25 -2.02
C SER A 329 -24.60 -21.92 -2.90
N TYR A 330 -23.36 -21.43 -2.87
CA TYR A 330 -22.20 -22.08 -3.49
C TYR A 330 -21.33 -22.72 -2.41
N MET A 331 -21.02 -24.01 -2.53
CA MET A 331 -20.22 -24.76 -1.55
C MET A 331 -19.08 -25.53 -2.23
N CYS A 332 -17.86 -25.38 -1.70
CA CYS A 332 -16.69 -26.12 -2.13
C CYS A 332 -15.82 -26.51 -0.93
N ASN A 333 -15.74 -27.81 -0.64
CA ASN A 333 -14.90 -28.30 0.46
C ASN A 333 -13.42 -28.43 0.09
N LYS A 334 -13.13 -28.57 -1.21
CA LYS A 334 -11.76 -28.62 -1.73
C LYS A 334 -11.14 -27.24 -1.72
N GLU A 335 -9.81 -27.19 -1.69
CA GLU A 335 -9.07 -25.96 -1.89
C GLU A 335 -9.40 -25.35 -3.27
N GLN A 336 -9.73 -24.06 -3.31
CA GLN A 336 -9.85 -23.30 -4.54
C GLN A 336 -8.98 -22.06 -4.49
N THR A 337 -8.33 -21.74 -5.60
CA THR A 337 -7.50 -20.54 -5.74
C THR A 337 -8.24 -19.49 -6.57
N VAL A 338 -8.39 -18.30 -6.01
CA VAL A 338 -8.87 -17.10 -6.70
C VAL A 338 -7.65 -16.26 -7.10
N SER A 339 -7.34 -16.21 -8.39
CA SER A 339 -6.27 -15.38 -8.92
C SER A 339 -6.73 -13.94 -9.07
N VAL A 340 -6.19 -13.04 -8.24
CA VAL A 340 -6.53 -11.60 -8.26
C VAL A 340 -5.55 -10.85 -9.17
N SER A 341 -4.26 -11.15 -9.07
CA SER A 341 -3.21 -10.66 -9.97
C SER A 341 -2.13 -11.72 -10.17
N GLU A 342 -1.15 -11.46 -11.04
CA GLU A 342 0.03 -12.35 -11.18
C GLU A 342 0.80 -12.49 -9.85
N ALA A 343 0.81 -11.42 -9.06
CA ALA A 343 1.50 -11.34 -7.78
C ALA A 343 0.60 -11.71 -6.58
N PHE A 344 -0.69 -12.00 -6.77
CA PHE A 344 -1.61 -12.28 -5.66
C PHE A 344 -2.75 -13.23 -5.96
N GLN A 345 -2.86 -14.21 -5.08
CA GLN A 345 -3.86 -15.25 -5.14
C GLN A 345 -4.44 -15.49 -3.74
N ILE A 346 -5.70 -15.91 -3.69
CA ILE A 346 -6.38 -16.26 -2.45
C ILE A 346 -6.76 -17.74 -2.53
N ASN A 347 -6.17 -18.55 -1.67
CA ASN A 347 -6.59 -19.93 -1.46
C ASN A 347 -7.74 -19.97 -0.46
N THR A 348 -8.80 -20.66 -0.81
CA THR A 348 -10.02 -20.80 -0.02
C THR A 348 -10.25 -22.26 0.34
N PHE A 349 -10.69 -22.51 1.57
CA PHE A 349 -10.88 -23.85 2.12
C PHE A 349 -12.27 -23.94 2.76
N ASP A 350 -12.96 -25.07 2.58
CA ASP A 350 -14.29 -25.31 3.17
C ASP A 350 -15.28 -24.15 2.90
N LEU A 351 -15.22 -23.62 1.67
CA LEU A 351 -15.97 -22.45 1.20
C LEU A 351 -17.45 -22.78 1.13
N TRP A 352 -18.27 -21.92 1.70
CA TRP A 352 -19.73 -21.92 1.55
C TRP A 352 -20.22 -20.47 1.60
N VAL A 353 -20.80 -19.99 0.49
CA VAL A 353 -21.21 -18.58 0.37
C VAL A 353 -22.58 -18.43 -0.25
N GLN A 354 -23.35 -17.46 0.24
CA GLN A 354 -24.63 -17.06 -0.31
C GLN A 354 -24.84 -15.55 -0.12
N PRO A 355 -24.69 -14.75 -1.17
CA PRO A 355 -25.07 -13.35 -1.19
C PRO A 355 -26.54 -13.15 -1.60
N PHE A 356 -27.07 -11.96 -1.32
CA PHE A 356 -28.42 -11.49 -1.63
C PHE A 356 -29.53 -12.22 -0.86
N SER A 357 -30.09 -13.28 -1.43
CA SER A 357 -31.35 -13.88 -1.02
C SER A 357 -31.16 -14.92 0.10
N VAL A 358 -30.71 -14.47 1.28
CA VAL A 358 -30.60 -15.32 2.48
C VAL A 358 -31.93 -15.35 3.22
N ILE A 359 -32.47 -16.55 3.46
CA ILE A 359 -33.76 -16.75 4.13
C ILE A 359 -33.49 -17.27 5.55
N GLN A 360 -34.11 -16.62 6.55
CA GLN A 360 -34.01 -16.99 7.97
C GLN A 360 -32.55 -17.10 8.51
N GLY A 361 -31.60 -16.39 7.89
CA GLY A 361 -30.20 -16.42 8.30
C GLY A 361 -29.50 -17.77 8.07
N ASN A 362 -30.05 -18.64 7.23
CA ASN A 362 -29.47 -19.94 6.90
C ASN A 362 -29.07 -20.01 5.43
N TYR A 363 -28.04 -20.80 5.15
CA TYR A 363 -27.72 -21.19 3.78
C TYR A 363 -28.85 -22.00 3.18
N SER A 364 -29.16 -21.72 1.93
CA SER A 364 -30.03 -22.53 1.12
C SER A 364 -29.37 -23.87 0.85
N THR A 365 -29.93 -24.92 1.43
CA THR A 365 -29.54 -26.31 1.22
C THR A 365 -30.64 -27.01 0.46
N GLY A 366 -30.30 -27.83 -0.53
CA GLY A 366 -31.27 -28.61 -1.31
C GLY A 366 -32.06 -29.67 -0.53
N LYS A 367 -32.13 -29.58 0.81
CA LYS A 367 -32.86 -30.48 1.70
C LYS A 367 -34.00 -29.73 2.40
N ASN A 368 -34.99 -29.32 1.61
CA ASN A 368 -36.38 -29.26 2.06
C ASN A 368 -37.27 -29.68 0.90
N GLN A 369 -37.30 -30.99 0.68
CA GLN A 369 -38.44 -31.64 0.02
C GLN A 369 -39.65 -31.47 0.95
N LEU A 370 -40.78 -31.05 0.37
CA LEU A 370 -42.12 -30.85 0.98
C LEU A 370 -42.36 -29.57 1.82
N LYS A 371 -42.77 -28.47 1.18
CA LYS A 371 -44.21 -28.13 0.98
C LYS A 371 -44.38 -26.72 0.43
N THR A 372 -45.11 -26.65 -0.69
CA THR A 372 -45.74 -25.47 -1.31
C THR A 372 -44.82 -24.60 -2.17
N ALA A 373 -45.17 -24.51 -3.45
CA ALA A 373 -44.38 -23.95 -4.54
C ALA A 373 -44.02 -22.47 -4.35
N VAL A 374 -42.72 -22.15 -4.43
CA VAL A 374 -42.05 -21.23 -5.38
C VAL A 374 -40.53 -21.32 -5.10
N GLN A 375 -39.75 -21.63 -6.14
CA GLN A 375 -38.27 -21.70 -6.20
C GLN A 375 -37.55 -22.71 -5.28
N MET A 376 -37.13 -23.84 -5.87
CA MET A 376 -36.18 -24.77 -5.26
C MET A 376 -34.82 -24.09 -5.09
N THR A 377 -34.48 -23.70 -3.87
CA THR A 377 -33.17 -23.14 -3.52
C THR A 377 -32.19 -24.29 -3.21
N THR A 378 -31.20 -24.48 -4.07
CA THR A 378 -30.24 -25.61 -3.99
C THR A 378 -28.86 -25.16 -3.51
N THR A 379 -27.93 -26.11 -3.35
CA THR A 379 -26.50 -25.81 -3.15
C THR A 379 -25.75 -26.20 -4.41
N SER A 380 -25.02 -25.28 -5.00
CA SER A 380 -24.13 -25.52 -6.14
C SER A 380 -22.77 -26.00 -5.62
N LEU A 381 -22.26 -27.11 -6.13
CA LEU A 381 -20.94 -27.65 -5.78
C LEU A 381 -19.89 -27.20 -6.80
N CYS A 382 -18.67 -26.96 -6.33
CA CYS A 382 -17.52 -26.83 -7.24
C CYS A 382 -17.23 -28.15 -7.98
N PRO A 383 -16.62 -28.08 -9.18
CA PRO A 383 -16.21 -29.26 -9.93
C PRO A 383 -15.20 -30.16 -9.19
#